data_AF-A0A8J8BYY0-F1
#
_entry.id   AF-A0A8J8BYY0-F1
#
_cell.length_a   1.000
_cell.length_b   1.000
_cell.length_c   1.000
_cell.angle_alpha   90.00
_cell.angle_beta   90.00
_cell.angle_gamma   90.00
#
_symmetry.space_group_name_H-M   'P 1'
#
loop_
_entity.id
_entity.type
_entity.pdbx_description
1 polymer ?
#
loop_
_entity_poly.entity_id
_entity_poly.type
_entity_poly.pdbx_seq_one_letter_code
_entity_poly.pdbx_strand_id
1 'polypeptide(L)'
;MYETGLTYAVIAGFMSVLLMVYSIEKKNEHLFVFSLMFLIISWSGIEWALWLKGYNLFQMVFTPIVPLASYFVGWTVFVIYVSETYFKRRYWIAFLIVVGFFIWISTFCMNCLAD
;
A
#
# COMPACT_ATOMS: atom_id res chain seq x y z
N MET A 1 17.56 13.46 1.64
CA MET A 1 16.82 12.47 2.45
C MET A 1 15.47 12.08 1.84
N TYR A 2 14.74 12.99 1.18
CA TYR A 2 13.46 12.67 0.50
C TYR A 2 13.60 11.67 -0.66
N GLU A 3 14.58 11.88 -1.53
CA GLU A 3 14.79 11.01 -2.69
C GLU A 3 15.17 9.60 -2.26
N THR A 4 16.05 9.45 -1.26
CA THR A 4 16.41 8.14 -0.72
C THR A 4 15.20 7.40 -0.15
N GLY A 5 14.32 8.08 0.60
CA GLY A 5 13.10 7.48 1.15
C GLY A 5 12.13 7.00 0.07
N LEU A 6 11.94 7.81 -0.98
CA LEU A 6 11.12 7.42 -2.14
C LEU A 6 11.71 6.21 -2.87
N THR A 7 13.02 6.20 -3.11
CA THR A 7 13.69 5.08 -3.80
C THR A 7 13.56 3.79 -3.00
N TYR A 8 13.76 3.82 -1.68
CA TYR A 8 13.56 2.64 -0.83
C TYR A 8 12.11 2.18 -0.80
N ALA A 9 11.14 3.10 -0.80
CA ALA A 9 9.72 2.76 -0.85
C ALA A 9 9.34 2.08 -2.18
N VAL A 10 9.88 2.54 -3.31
CA VAL A 10 9.67 1.91 -4.62
C VAL A 10 10.30 0.52 -4.68
N ILE A 11 11.54 0.37 -4.17
CA ILE A 11 12.21 -0.94 -4.12
C ILE A 11 11.42 -1.91 -3.22
N ALA A 12 10.96 -1.47 -2.06
CA ALA A 12 10.11 -2.27 -1.17
C ALA A 12 8.80 -2.67 -1.87
N GLY A 13 8.21 -1.77 -2.65
CA GLY A 13 7.05 -2.05 -3.48
C GLY A 13 7.33 -3.15 -4.49
N PHE A 14 8.41 -3.03 -5.27
CA PHE A 14 8.80 -4.06 -6.24
C PHE A 14 9.07 -5.42 -5.59
N MET A 15 9.79 -5.42 -4.47
CA MET A 15 10.06 -6.65 -3.71
C MET A 15 8.78 -7.28 -3.17
N SER A 16 7.80 -6.47 -2.73
CA SER A 16 6.50 -6.98 -2.28
C SER A 16 5.77 -7.73 -3.39
N VAL A 17 5.82 -7.23 -4.63
CA VAL A 17 5.20 -7.88 -5.79
C VAL A 17 5.86 -9.22 -6.08
N LEU A 18 7.20 -9.26 -6.12
CA LEU A 18 7.93 -10.50 -6.33
C LEU A 18 7.62 -11.54 -5.24
N LEU A 19 7.59 -11.11 -3.98
CA LEU A 19 7.27 -11.96 -2.85
C LEU A 19 5.84 -12.49 -2.94
N MET A 20 4.90 -11.66 -3.41
CA MET A 20 3.51 -12.04 -3.62
C MET A 20 3.39 -13.12 -4.70
N VAL A 21 4.04 -12.95 -5.87
CA VAL A 21 4.05 -13.96 -6.93
C VAL A 21 4.67 -15.27 -6.44
N TYR A 22 5.82 -15.19 -5.77
CA TYR A 22 6.50 -16.36 -5.21
C TYR A 22 5.64 -17.08 -4.15
N SER A 23 4.91 -16.33 -3.33
CA SER A 23 4.00 -16.89 -2.31
C SER A 23 2.86 -17.69 -2.94
N ILE A 24 2.33 -17.25 -4.09
CA ILE A 24 1.28 -17.95 -4.82
C ILE A 24 1.80 -19.28 -5.35
N GLU A 25 2.99 -19.28 -5.95
CA GLU A 25 3.61 -20.49 -6.51
C GLU A 25 3.90 -21.53 -5.43
N LYS A 26 4.44 -21.11 -4.29
CA LYS A 26 4.74 -21.98 -3.15
C LYS A 26 3.53 -22.26 -2.25
N LYS A 27 2.38 -21.62 -2.51
CA LYS A 27 1.17 -21.64 -1.66
C LYS A 27 1.49 -21.41 -0.17
N ASN A 28 2.42 -20.50 0.12
CA ASN A 28 2.89 -20.26 1.49
C ASN A 28 2.20 -19.02 2.07
N GLU A 29 1.34 -19.24 3.05
CA GLU A 29 0.57 -18.19 3.73
C GLU A 29 1.46 -17.13 4.37
N HIS A 30 2.60 -17.50 4.95
CA HIS A 30 3.48 -16.55 5.65
C HIS A 30 4.12 -15.58 4.67
N LEU A 31 4.59 -16.08 3.53
CA LEU A 31 5.19 -15.25 2.48
C LEU A 31 4.15 -14.27 1.90
N PHE A 32 2.90 -14.71 1.78
CA PHE A 32 1.81 -13.83 1.34
C PHE A 32 1.51 -12.72 2.36
N VAL A 33 1.50 -13.03 3.67
CA VAL A 33 1.32 -11.99 4.68
C VAL A 33 2.49 -10.99 4.66
N PHE A 34 3.72 -11.48 4.52
CA PHE A 34 4.89 -10.59 4.42
C PHE A 34 4.81 -9.70 3.19
N SER A 35 4.38 -10.21 2.03
CA SER A 35 4.24 -9.39 0.83
C SER A 35 3.24 -8.26 1.04
N LEU A 36 2.10 -8.53 1.67
CA LEU A 36 1.11 -7.51 2.02
C LEU A 36 1.66 -6.46 2.98
N MET A 37 2.43 -6.87 4.00
CA MET A 37 3.08 -5.93 4.91
C MET A 37 4.06 -5.01 4.18
N PHE A 38 4.92 -5.55 3.31
CA PHE A 38 5.86 -4.76 2.52
C PHE A 38 5.14 -3.80 1.55
N LEU A 39 4.02 -4.22 0.98
CA LEU A 39 3.20 -3.38 0.11
C LEU A 39 2.64 -2.17 0.86
N ILE A 40 2.09 -2.39 2.07
CA ILE A 40 1.58 -1.30 2.92
C ILE A 40 2.69 -0.33 3.31
N ILE A 41 3.86 -0.85 3.72
CA ILE A 41 5.01 -0.02 4.09
C ILE A 41 5.47 0.81 2.88
N SER A 42 5.55 0.19 1.71
CA SER A 42 5.87 0.89 0.46
C SER A 42 4.90 2.04 0.18
N TRP A 43 3.59 1.78 0.27
CA TRP A 43 2.57 2.82 0.07
C TRP A 43 2.68 3.94 1.09
N SER A 44 2.86 3.60 2.37
CA SER A 44 3.04 4.60 3.43
C SER A 44 4.32 5.44 3.24
N GLY A 45 5.39 4.84 2.73
CA GLY A 45 6.64 5.55 2.43
C GLY A 45 6.51 6.48 1.22
N ILE A 46 5.75 6.07 0.20
CA ILE A 46 5.42 6.93 -0.95
C ILE A 46 4.52 8.09 -0.50
N GLU A 47 3.50 7.81 0.30
CA GLU A 47 2.63 8.82 0.90
C GLU A 47 3.48 9.85 1.65
N TRP A 48 4.33 9.41 2.60
CA TRP A 48 5.19 10.28 3.38
C TRP A 48 6.10 11.15 2.51
N ALA A 49 6.71 10.58 1.47
CA ALA A 49 7.59 11.31 0.56
C ALA A 49 6.85 12.39 -0.25
N LEU A 50 5.59 12.16 -0.61
CA LEU A 50 4.73 13.15 -1.29
C LEU A 50 4.16 14.17 -0.31
N TRP A 51 3.89 13.75 0.91
CA TRP A 51 3.39 14.58 1.99
C TRP A 51 4.36 15.71 2.34
N LEU A 52 5.65 15.40 2.37
CA LEU A 52 6.72 16.38 2.58
C LEU A 52 6.86 17.38 1.42
N LYS A 53 6.26 17.11 0.26
CA LYS A 53 6.14 18.05 -0.86
C LYS A 53 4.82 18.83 -0.84
N GLY A 54 4.00 18.67 0.20
CA GLY A 54 2.68 19.30 0.34
C GLY A 54 1.55 18.57 -0.38
N TYR A 55 1.77 17.34 -0.87
CA TYR A 55 0.78 16.56 -1.58
C TYR A 55 0.27 15.40 -0.73
N ASN A 56 -1.05 15.23 -0.65
CA ASN A 56 -1.67 14.09 0.02
C ASN A 56 -2.10 13.06 -1.03
N LEU A 57 -1.38 11.95 -1.11
CA LEU A 57 -1.61 10.98 -2.18
C LEU A 57 -2.89 10.17 -1.92
N PHE A 58 -3.24 9.88 -0.67
CA PHE A 58 -4.55 9.28 -0.35
C PHE A 58 -5.72 10.22 -0.65
N GLN A 59 -5.61 11.51 -0.37
CA GLN A 59 -6.64 12.48 -0.74
C GLN A 59 -6.73 12.62 -2.28
N MET A 60 -5.60 12.56 -2.97
CA MET A 60 -5.54 12.53 -4.44
C MET A 60 -6.12 11.27 -5.06
N VAL A 61 -6.10 10.14 -4.36
CA VAL A 61 -6.80 8.92 -4.80
C VAL A 61 -8.33 9.10 -4.76
N PHE A 62 -8.83 9.94 -3.84
CA PHE A 62 -10.26 10.30 -3.77
C PHE A 62 -10.65 11.47 -4.68
N THR A 63 -9.68 12.18 -5.26
CA THR A 63 -9.94 13.09 -6.39
C THR A 63 -9.82 12.30 -7.70
N PRO A 64 -10.48 12.73 -8.81
CA PRO A 64 -10.52 11.97 -10.05
C PRO A 64 -9.20 12.05 -10.85
N ILE A 65 -8.05 11.87 -10.18
CA ILE A 65 -6.74 11.70 -10.82
C ILE A 65 -6.63 10.23 -11.24
N VAL A 66 -7.19 9.95 -12.43
CA VAL A 66 -7.39 8.62 -13.01
C VAL A 66 -6.19 7.67 -12.89
N PRO A 67 -4.94 8.07 -13.18
CA PRO A 67 -3.80 7.15 -13.15
C PRO A 67 -3.49 6.61 -11.75
N LEU A 68 -3.73 7.44 -10.74
CA LEU A 68 -3.33 7.18 -9.36
C LEU A 68 -4.41 6.37 -8.64
N ALA A 69 -5.68 6.75 -8.85
CA ALA A 69 -6.83 5.99 -8.37
C ALA A 69 -6.87 4.58 -8.99
N SER A 70 -6.65 4.45 -10.30
CA SER A 70 -6.64 3.14 -10.97
C SER A 70 -5.52 2.22 -10.48
N TYR A 71 -4.35 2.77 -10.14
CA TYR A 71 -3.25 2.00 -9.55
C TYR A 71 -3.62 1.44 -8.17
N PHE A 72 -4.12 2.27 -7.25
CA PHE A 72 -4.49 1.85 -5.88
C PHE A 72 -5.68 0.89 -5.87
N VAL A 73 -6.72 1.20 -6.64
CA VAL A 73 -7.90 0.33 -6.76
C VAL A 73 -7.52 -0.99 -7.42
N GLY A 74 -6.74 -0.95 -8.50
CA GLY A 74 -6.28 -2.14 -9.20
C GLY A 74 -5.49 -3.08 -8.30
N TRP A 75 -4.54 -2.56 -7.52
CA TRP A 75 -3.79 -3.36 -6.55
C TRP A 75 -4.67 -3.93 -5.43
N THR A 76 -5.61 -3.14 -4.93
CA THR A 76 -6.52 -3.60 -3.86
C THR A 76 -7.41 -4.73 -4.36
N VAL A 77 -7.98 -4.60 -5.56
CA VAL A 77 -8.77 -5.65 -6.22
C VAL A 77 -7.92 -6.89 -6.48
N PHE A 78 -6.67 -6.72 -6.92
CA PHE A 78 -5.74 -7.83 -7.14
C PHE A 78 -5.45 -8.59 -5.85
N VAL A 79 -5.18 -7.89 -4.74
CA VAL A 79 -4.98 -8.50 -3.42
C VAL A 79 -6.21 -9.28 -2.96
N ILE A 80 -7.41 -8.72 -3.13
CA ILE A 80 -8.67 -9.41 -2.79
C ILE A 80 -8.81 -10.69 -3.63
N TYR A 81 -8.66 -10.59 -4.94
CA TYR A 81 -8.77 -11.71 -5.86
C TYR A 81 -7.78 -12.84 -5.52
N VAL A 82 -6.50 -12.51 -5.32
CA VAL A 82 -5.46 -13.50 -4.98
C VAL A 82 -5.73 -14.13 -3.61
N SER A 83 -6.15 -13.33 -2.63
CA SER A 83 -6.46 -13.82 -1.28
C SER A 83 -7.63 -14.78 -1.27
N GLU A 84 -8.68 -14.53 -2.07
CA GLU A 84 -9.83 -15.43 -2.17
C GLU A 84 -9.55 -16.68 -2.99
N THR A 85 -8.71 -16.57 -4.03
CA THR A 85 -8.41 -17.70 -4.93
C THR A 85 -7.43 -18.70 -4.31
N TYR A 86 -6.38 -18.21 -3.64
CA TYR A 86 -5.25 -19.05 -3.20
C TYR A 86 -5.12 -19.19 -1.69
N PHE A 87 -5.73 -18.29 -0.90
CA PHE A 87 -5.52 -18.19 0.53
C PHE A 87 -6.85 -18.03 1.29
N LYS A 88 -6.80 -17.43 2.49
CA LYS A 88 -7.97 -17.24 3.37
C LYS A 88 -8.49 -15.81 3.31
N ARG A 89 -9.81 -15.68 3.39
CA ARG A 89 -10.55 -14.38 3.45
C ARG A 89 -10.02 -13.42 4.52
N ARG A 90 -9.51 -13.94 5.64
CA ARG A 90 -8.98 -13.13 6.75
C ARG A 90 -7.84 -12.18 6.35
N TYR A 91 -7.05 -12.52 5.32
CA TYR A 91 -5.87 -11.75 4.96
C TYR A 91 -6.21 -10.44 4.26
N TRP A 92 -7.13 -10.47 3.28
CA TRP A 92 -7.54 -9.24 2.61
C TRP A 92 -8.36 -8.32 3.52
N ILE A 93 -9.15 -8.89 4.45
CA ILE A 93 -9.88 -8.10 5.45
C ILE A 93 -8.89 -7.37 6.37
N ALA A 94 -7.89 -8.08 6.88
CA ALA A 94 -6.83 -7.48 7.69
C ALA A 94 -6.06 -6.39 6.92
N PHE A 95 -5.74 -6.66 5.65
CA PHE A 95 -5.11 -5.68 4.76
C PHE A 95 -5.94 -4.40 4.63
N LEU A 96 -7.24 -4.51 4.34
CA LEU A 96 -8.12 -3.34 4.22
C LEU A 96 -8.24 -2.54 5.51
N ILE A 97 -8.31 -3.22 6.67
CA ILE A 97 -8.35 -2.54 7.99
C ILE A 97 -7.09 -1.72 8.20
N VAL A 98 -5.92 -2.29 7.90
CA VAL A 98 -4.64 -1.59 8.07
C VAL A 98 -4.52 -0.43 7.07
N VAL A 99 -4.89 -0.63 5.79
CA VAL A 99 -4.91 0.45 4.79
C VAL A 99 -5.86 1.58 5.20
N GLY A 100 -7.06 1.25 5.68
CA GLY A 100 -8.01 2.23 6.20
C GLY A 100 -7.46 3.02 7.38
N PHE A 101 -6.72 2.36 8.28
CA PHE A 101 -6.03 3.03 9.39
C PHE A 101 -4.95 4.01 8.90
N PHE A 102 -4.16 3.64 7.88
CA PHE A 102 -3.17 4.55 7.28
C PHE A 102 -3.82 5.74 6.57
N ILE A 103 -4.93 5.53 5.84
CA ILE A 103 -5.71 6.61 5.22
C ILE A 103 -6.25 7.57 6.29
N TRP A 104 -6.76 7.02 7.40
CA TRP A 104 -7.23 7.84 8.51
C TRP A 104 -6.09 8.67 9.10
N ILE A 105 -4.93 8.07 9.36
CA ILE A 105 -3.77 8.81 9.85
C ILE A 105 -3.34 9.89 8.84
N SER A 106 -3.19 9.56 7.55
CA SER A 106 -2.70 10.54 6.57
C SER A 106 -3.63 11.74 6.40
N THR A 107 -4.95 11.52 6.50
CA THR A 107 -5.95 12.59 6.38
C THR A 107 -6.03 13.47 7.63
N PHE A 108 -5.95 12.89 8.83
CA PHE A 108 -6.03 13.66 10.08
C PHE A 108 -4.70 14.24 10.55
N CYS A 109 -3.58 13.55 10.32
CA CYS A 109 -2.25 14.00 10.75
C CYS A 109 -1.73 15.19 9.92
N MET A 110 -2.36 15.51 8.79
CA MET A 110 -1.97 16.66 7.95
C MET A 110 -2.34 17.99 8.62
N ASN A 111 -3.39 17.95 9.44
CA ASN A 111 -3.73 19.03 10.36
C ASN A 111 -2.78 19.09 11.57
N CYS A 112 -1.89 18.11 11.79
CA CYS A 112 -0.90 18.11 12.87
C CYS A 112 0.46 18.72 12.45
N LEU A 113 0.68 18.95 11.16
CA LEU A 113 1.84 19.69 10.63
C LEU A 113 1.57 21.19 10.46
N ALA A 114 0.39 21.64 10.90
CA ALA A 114 0.14 23.05 11.13
C ALA A 114 0.61 23.43 12.55
N ASP A 115 1.93 23.59 12.67
CA ASP A 115 2.64 24.66 13.41
C ASP A 115 4.16 24.46 13.27
#